data_AF-W0T852-F1
#
_entry.id   AF-W0T852-F1
#
_cell.length_a   1.000
_cell.length_b   1.000
_cell.length_c   1.000
_cell.angle_alpha   90.00
_cell.angle_beta   90.00
_cell.angle_gamma   90.00
#
_symmetry.space_group_name_H-M   'P 1'
#
loop_
_entity.id
_entity.type
_entity.pdbx_description
1 polymer ?
#
loop_
_entity_poly.entity_id
_entity_poly.type
_entity_poly.pdbx_seq_one_letter_code
_entity_poly.pdbx_strand_id
1 'polypeptide(L)'
;MLNGIDQERVIEHQRGVCLFGYPFFSEKLLVPGYDPPRFLAMIGNEEDGFKSLPVMIPHGKRGNSNTKNLRKMIPLPFEGDENKAVRSRMRSTRSANTADNGLEESRDYHPHYPRDGEEWYVMMEHGVSDVDDQGWMYSWSFKSRQWKGRYGFVRKRIWIRLPSTTPELVQIHDLGSRRERMESQQSHVEEEMQQDETQDTVVDRNTALPEPNEKTDALINELKTCTLDRKRFELLNEVLHSWSKYDLMELTKEPILSSILGTFQFETSRERFRNEILDGLAK
;
A
#
# COMPACT_ATOMS: atom_id res chain seq x y z
N MET A 1 -18.10 -5.88 -1.24
CA MET A 1 -18.38 -4.46 -1.55
C MET A 1 -18.01 -3.64 -0.31
N LEU A 2 -16.87 -2.97 -0.32
CA LEU A 2 -16.39 -2.09 0.77
C LEU A 2 -16.69 -0.62 0.42
N ASN A 3 -17.87 -0.36 -0.15
CA ASN A 3 -18.25 0.96 -0.65
C ASN A 3 -18.84 1.75 0.52
N GLY A 4 -18.10 2.74 1.03
CA GLY A 4 -18.62 3.70 2.01
C GLY A 4 -17.88 3.76 3.34
N ILE A 5 -16.70 3.15 3.45
CA ILE A 5 -15.81 3.51 4.56
C ILE A 5 -15.23 4.89 4.25
N ASP A 6 -15.66 5.89 5.01
CA ASP A 6 -15.10 7.24 5.03
C ASP A 6 -13.61 7.15 5.43
N GLN A 7 -12.75 6.94 4.45
CA GLN A 7 -11.31 6.89 4.66
C GLN A 7 -10.81 8.31 4.80
N GLU A 8 -10.30 8.63 5.98
CA GLU A 8 -9.62 9.90 6.17
C GLU A 8 -8.23 9.83 5.56
N ARG A 9 -7.96 10.73 4.61
CA ARG A 9 -6.67 10.83 3.94
C ARG A 9 -6.05 12.18 4.26
N VAL A 10 -4.76 12.20 4.57
CA VAL A 10 -3.97 13.42 4.75
C VAL A 10 -2.81 13.40 3.80
N ILE A 11 -2.65 14.46 3.01
CA ILE A 11 -1.51 14.64 2.12
C ILE A 11 -0.49 15.54 2.80
N GLU A 12 0.72 15.05 2.95
CA GLU A 12 1.89 15.81 3.38
C GLU A 12 2.65 16.34 2.16
N HIS A 13 2.99 17.63 2.13
CA HIS A 13 3.74 18.30 1.07
C HIS A 13 5.11 18.77 1.56
N GLN A 14 6.14 18.62 0.74
CA GLN A 14 7.47 19.18 0.99
C GLN A 14 8.11 19.68 -0.31
N ARG A 15 8.94 20.71 -0.22
CA ARG A 15 9.78 21.22 -1.33
C ARG A 15 11.25 20.95 -1.01
N GLY A 16 12.06 20.74 -2.03
CA GLY A 16 13.46 20.35 -1.86
C GLY A 16 14.19 20.16 -3.18
N VAL A 17 15.34 19.49 -3.09
CA VAL A 17 16.17 19.12 -4.24
C VAL A 17 16.92 17.84 -3.91
N CYS A 18 17.21 17.01 -4.92
CA CYS A 18 18.15 15.91 -4.78
C CYS A 18 19.55 16.38 -5.20
N LEU A 19 20.52 16.34 -4.30
CA LEU A 19 21.93 16.63 -4.59
C LEU A 19 22.74 15.35 -4.44
N PHE A 20 23.45 14.95 -5.49
CA PHE A 20 24.27 13.72 -5.50
C PHE A 20 23.50 12.46 -5.05
N GLY A 21 22.23 12.34 -5.44
CA GLY A 21 21.36 11.23 -5.06
C GLY A 21 20.73 11.34 -3.67
N TYR A 22 21.13 12.32 -2.84
CA TYR A 22 20.57 12.52 -1.51
C TYR A 22 19.38 13.52 -1.55
N PRO A 23 18.20 13.13 -1.04
CA PRO A 23 17.02 14.00 -1.04
C PRO A 23 17.06 15.02 0.10
N PHE A 24 17.15 16.31 -0.22
CA PHE A 24 17.06 17.42 0.74
C PHE A 24 15.70 18.11 0.62
N PHE A 25 14.71 17.62 1.38
CA PHE A 25 13.36 18.18 1.38
C PHE A 25 12.96 18.66 2.76
N SER A 26 12.20 19.75 2.78
CA SER A 26 11.70 20.34 4.03
C SER A 26 10.36 21.01 3.80
N GLU A 27 9.50 20.96 4.82
CA GLU A 27 8.29 21.78 4.90
C GLU A 27 8.59 23.28 4.94
N LYS A 28 9.78 23.66 5.45
CA LYS A 28 10.18 25.06 5.58
C LYS A 28 10.52 25.72 4.24
N LEU A 29 10.71 24.90 3.20
CA LEU A 29 10.96 25.37 1.84
C LEU A 29 9.66 25.61 1.07
N LEU A 30 8.48 25.29 1.64
CA LEU A 30 7.20 25.63 1.03
C LEU A 30 7.04 27.15 1.01
N VAL A 31 6.68 27.71 -0.14
CA VAL A 31 6.47 29.15 -0.33
C VAL A 31 5.02 29.50 0.03
N PRO A 32 4.78 30.25 1.13
CA PRO A 32 3.42 30.62 1.53
C PRO A 32 2.69 31.38 0.41
N GLY A 33 1.43 31.00 0.14
CA GLY A 33 0.59 31.61 -0.90
C GLY A 33 0.80 31.05 -2.32
N TYR A 34 1.92 30.37 -2.59
CA TYR A 34 2.15 29.70 -3.87
C TYR A 34 2.06 28.17 -3.76
N ASP A 35 2.65 27.62 -2.71
CA ASP A 35 2.63 26.19 -2.42
C ASP A 35 1.39 25.78 -1.62
N PRO A 36 0.94 24.51 -1.77
CA PRO A 36 -0.08 23.96 -0.90
C PRO A 36 0.39 23.96 0.57
N PRO A 37 -0.55 23.92 1.52
CA PRO A 37 -0.21 23.77 2.93
C PRO A 37 0.54 22.46 3.16
N ARG A 38 1.40 22.44 4.19
CA ARG A 38 2.16 21.25 4.59
C ARG A 38 1.28 20.02 4.69
N PHE A 39 0.12 20.14 5.33
CA PHE A 39 -0.86 19.06 5.41
C PHE A 39 -2.18 19.51 4.82
N LEU A 40 -2.75 18.64 3.99
CA LEU A 40 -4.06 18.81 3.38
C LEU A 40 -4.90 17.60 3.73
N ALA A 41 -5.96 17.79 4.51
CA ALA A 41 -6.92 16.74 4.80
C ALA A 41 -7.84 16.62 3.59
N MET A 42 -8.08 15.38 3.18
CA MET A 42 -9.06 15.04 2.18
C MET A 42 -10.18 14.30 2.88
N ILE A 43 -11.34 14.96 2.94
CA ILE A 43 -12.56 14.41 3.52
C ILE A 43 -13.53 14.15 2.37
N GLY A 44 -13.99 12.92 2.25
CA GLY A 44 -14.93 12.49 1.22
C GLY A 44 -14.69 11.06 0.76
N ASN A 45 -15.55 10.57 -0.13
CA ASN A 45 -15.47 9.24 -0.71
C ASN A 45 -15.03 9.33 -2.18
N GLU A 46 -14.56 8.21 -2.74
CA GLU A 46 -14.15 8.16 -4.15
C GLU A 46 -15.30 8.47 -5.11
N GLU A 47 -16.55 8.17 -4.72
CA GLU A 47 -17.76 8.43 -5.51
C GLU A 47 -18.17 9.93 -5.51
N ASP A 48 -18.10 10.59 -4.35
CA ASP A 48 -18.54 12.00 -4.19
C ASP A 48 -17.43 13.02 -4.48
N GLY A 49 -16.19 12.55 -4.66
CA GLY A 49 -14.99 13.36 -4.78
C GLY A 49 -14.49 13.89 -3.44
N PHE A 50 -13.17 13.88 -3.27
CA PHE A 50 -12.54 14.39 -2.05
C PHE A 50 -12.59 15.92 -1.98
N LYS A 51 -13.10 16.46 -0.87
CA LYS A 51 -12.97 17.89 -0.54
C LYS A 51 -11.66 18.11 0.20
N SER A 52 -10.84 19.01 -0.32
CA SER A 52 -9.56 19.37 0.30
C SER A 52 -9.76 20.46 1.34
N LEU A 53 -9.41 20.20 2.60
CA LEU A 53 -9.38 21.19 3.66
C LEU A 53 -7.94 21.36 4.17
N PRO A 54 -7.44 22.61 4.27
CA PRO A 54 -6.15 22.85 4.90
C PRO A 54 -6.20 22.39 6.37
N VAL A 55 -5.27 21.53 6.78
CA VAL A 55 -5.18 21.14 8.19
C VAL A 55 -4.53 22.28 8.96
N MET A 56 -5.31 22.94 9.80
CA MET A 56 -4.79 23.97 10.70
C MET A 56 -4.03 23.28 11.83
N ILE A 57 -2.69 23.28 11.75
CA ILE A 57 -1.86 22.82 12.88
C ILE A 57 -1.81 23.95 13.92
N PRO A 58 -2.25 23.74 15.18
CA PRO A 58 -1.95 24.69 16.24
C PRO A 58 -0.43 24.72 16.44
N HIS A 59 0.20 25.85 16.13
CA HIS A 59 1.65 26.04 16.21
C HIS A 59 2.19 25.86 17.64
N GLY A 60 2.52 24.63 18.01
CA GLY A 60 3.32 24.30 19.19
C GLY A 60 4.80 24.28 18.84
N LYS A 61 5.60 25.17 19.44
CA LYS A 61 7.05 25.37 19.17
C LYS A 61 7.99 24.22 19.62
N ARG A 62 7.70 22.94 19.39
CA ARG A 62 8.63 21.86 19.77
C ARG A 62 8.71 20.72 18.75
N GLY A 63 9.92 20.53 18.22
CA GLY A 63 10.61 19.23 18.10
C GLY A 63 9.99 18.18 17.18
N ASN A 64 10.70 17.87 16.11
CA ASN A 64 10.35 16.93 15.06
C ASN A 64 10.32 15.47 15.57
N SER A 65 9.12 14.92 15.79
CA SER A 65 8.87 13.48 15.79
C SER A 65 7.55 13.26 15.04
N ASN A 66 7.65 12.78 13.80
CA ASN A 66 6.58 12.77 12.81
C ASN A 66 5.32 12.00 13.25
N THR A 67 5.43 11.03 14.16
CA THR A 67 4.27 10.26 14.64
C THR A 67 3.46 10.98 15.72
N LYS A 68 4.09 11.80 16.56
CA LYS A 68 3.41 12.50 17.67
C LYS A 68 2.59 13.71 17.22
N ASN A 69 2.89 14.27 16.05
CA ASN A 69 2.15 15.39 15.50
C ASN A 69 0.94 14.94 14.69
N LEU A 70 1.01 13.80 13.99
CA LEU A 70 -0.14 13.20 13.28
C LEU A 70 -1.31 12.87 14.24
N ARG A 71 -1.00 12.36 15.45
CA ARG A 71 -1.98 12.12 16.52
C ARG A 71 -2.72 13.39 17.02
N LYS A 72 -2.26 14.59 16.65
CA LYS A 72 -2.87 15.87 17.03
C LYS A 72 -3.68 16.52 15.91
N MET A 73 -3.82 15.88 14.74
CA MET A 73 -4.24 16.56 13.52
C MET A 73 -5.76 16.64 13.28
N ILE A 74 -6.62 16.20 14.21
CA ILE A 74 -8.08 16.36 14.09
C ILE A 74 -8.66 16.65 15.49
N PRO A 75 -9.59 17.62 15.63
CA PRO A 75 -9.94 18.21 16.92
C PRO A 75 -10.68 17.26 17.86
N LEU A 76 -10.28 17.32 19.13
CA LEU A 76 -11.08 16.89 20.27
C LEU A 76 -12.42 17.65 20.28
N PRO A 77 -13.56 16.99 20.55
CA PRO A 77 -14.68 17.68 21.16
C PRO A 77 -14.25 18.14 22.56
N PHE A 78 -14.34 19.45 22.79
CA PHE A 78 -14.13 20.20 24.04
C PHE A 78 -13.99 19.38 25.33
N GLU A 79 -12.83 19.47 25.99
CA GLU A 79 -12.77 19.42 27.45
C GLU A 79 -12.78 20.85 27.96
N GLY A 80 -13.84 21.19 28.69
CA GLY A 80 -14.02 22.49 29.30
C GLY A 80 -12.87 22.84 30.24
N ASP A 81 -12.56 24.14 30.28
CA ASP A 81 -11.75 24.81 31.28
C ASP A 81 -12.37 24.61 32.69
N GLU A 82 -12.14 23.46 33.32
CA GLU A 82 -12.45 23.26 34.74
C GLU A 82 -11.34 22.46 35.41
N ASN A 83 -10.15 23.07 35.60
CA ASN A 83 -9.25 22.72 36.72
C ASN A 83 -8.10 23.72 36.94
N LYS A 84 -8.39 25.02 36.84
CA LYS A 84 -7.56 26.09 37.43
C LYS A 84 -8.25 26.75 38.63
N ALA A 85 -8.64 25.95 39.63
CA ALA A 85 -9.16 26.52 40.89
C ALA A 85 -8.81 25.75 42.17
N VAL A 86 -8.01 24.67 42.15
CA VAL A 86 -7.72 23.89 43.37
C VAL A 86 -6.22 23.67 43.61
N ARG A 87 -5.43 24.75 43.55
CA ARG A 87 -4.08 24.79 44.18
C ARG A 87 -3.83 26.06 44.98
N SER A 88 -4.88 26.55 45.64
CA SER A 88 -4.81 27.59 46.66
C SER A 88 -5.67 27.17 47.86
N ARG A 89 -5.14 26.28 48.70
CA ARG A 89 -5.35 26.21 50.17
C ARG A 89 -4.90 24.85 50.70
N MET A 90 -3.66 24.80 51.17
CA MET A 90 -3.28 23.88 52.23
C MET A 90 -2.39 24.65 53.21
N ARG A 91 -3.02 25.25 54.21
CA ARG A 91 -2.40 25.59 55.49
C ARG A 91 -3.51 25.62 56.56
N SER A 92 -3.25 24.92 57.67
CA SER A 92 -4.09 24.75 58.88
C SER A 92 -5.35 23.88 58.70
N THR A 93 -5.73 22.95 59.58
CA THR A 93 -5.33 22.59 60.95
C THR A 93 -5.97 21.23 61.31
N ARG A 94 -5.36 20.54 62.29
CA ARG A 94 -5.86 19.37 63.05
C ARG A 94 -7.38 19.37 63.35
N SER A 95 -8.03 18.19 63.34
CA SER A 95 -8.42 17.44 64.56
C SER A 95 -9.61 16.48 64.35
N ALA A 96 -9.43 15.23 64.83
CA ALA A 96 -10.38 14.30 65.45
C ALA A 96 -11.69 13.83 64.78
N ASN A 97 -11.77 12.49 64.67
CA ASN A 97 -12.90 11.58 64.92
C ASN A 97 -14.24 11.83 64.22
N THR A 98 -14.70 10.87 63.40
CA THR A 98 -15.98 10.14 63.55
C THR A 98 -15.96 8.92 62.62
N ALA A 99 -16.65 7.87 63.06
CA ALA A 99 -16.69 6.51 62.57
C ALA A 99 -17.35 6.33 61.18
N ASP A 100 -17.08 5.14 60.63
CA ASP A 100 -18.06 4.22 60.03
C ASP A 100 -19.01 4.79 58.97
N ASN A 101 -18.74 4.47 57.71
CA ASN A 101 -19.75 4.04 56.73
C ASN A 101 -19.09 3.67 55.39
N GLY A 102 -19.42 2.47 54.90
CA GLY A 102 -19.63 2.21 53.48
C GLY A 102 -18.39 2.14 52.59
N LEU A 103 -17.90 0.91 52.40
CA LEU A 103 -17.26 0.50 51.15
C LEU A 103 -18.29 0.63 50.01
N GLU A 104 -18.35 1.79 49.37
CA GLU A 104 -18.90 1.93 48.02
C GLU A 104 -17.77 2.28 47.06
N GLU A 105 -17.32 1.24 46.36
CA GLU A 105 -17.06 1.25 44.93
C GLU A 105 -16.37 2.53 44.40
N SER A 106 -15.07 2.63 44.72
CA SER A 106 -14.14 3.46 43.95
C SER A 106 -14.08 2.90 42.53
N ARG A 107 -15.02 3.36 41.68
CA ARG A 107 -14.98 3.21 40.22
C ARG A 107 -13.60 3.62 39.76
N ASP A 108 -12.86 2.63 39.27
CA ASP A 108 -11.57 2.78 38.63
C ASP A 108 -11.63 3.91 37.62
N TYR A 109 -11.01 5.05 37.98
CA TYR A 109 -10.55 6.04 37.03
C TYR A 109 -9.43 5.36 36.24
N HIS A 110 -9.83 4.57 35.25
CA HIS A 110 -8.90 4.04 34.27
C HIS A 110 -8.38 5.27 33.51
N PRO A 111 -7.07 5.61 33.61
CA PRO A 111 -6.52 6.70 32.82
C PRO A 111 -6.81 6.35 31.37
N HIS A 112 -7.43 7.27 30.64
CA HIS A 112 -7.76 7.12 29.23
C HIS A 112 -6.52 6.61 28.47
N TYR A 113 -6.44 5.29 28.30
CA TYR A 113 -5.51 4.73 27.34
C TYR A 113 -5.99 5.24 25.98
N PRO A 114 -5.09 5.81 25.16
CA PRO A 114 -5.45 6.22 23.81
C PRO A 114 -6.06 4.99 23.13
N ARG A 115 -7.30 5.13 22.67
CA ARG A 115 -8.11 4.06 22.10
C ARG A 115 -7.26 3.33 21.05
N ASP A 116 -6.95 2.06 21.30
CA ASP A 116 -6.25 1.19 20.34
C ASP A 116 -7.08 1.19 19.05
N GLY A 117 -6.58 1.83 17.99
CA GLY A 117 -7.33 1.97 16.73
C GLY A 117 -7.14 3.27 15.95
N GLU A 118 -6.35 4.23 16.44
CA GLU A 118 -6.09 5.50 15.72
C GLU A 118 -4.68 5.55 15.12
N GLU A 119 -4.29 4.52 14.40
CA GLU A 119 -3.01 4.48 13.71
C GLU A 119 -3.11 5.07 12.30
N TRP A 120 -2.09 5.85 11.94
CA TRP A 120 -1.92 6.38 10.60
C TRP A 120 -0.97 5.49 9.82
N TYR A 121 -1.38 5.14 8.61
CA TYR A 121 -0.62 4.31 7.69
C TYR A 121 -0.17 5.14 6.50
N VAL A 122 0.96 4.75 5.90
CA VAL A 122 1.44 5.36 4.66
C VAL A 122 0.89 4.54 3.49
N MET A 123 0.24 5.21 2.54
CA MET A 123 -0.26 4.56 1.33
C MET A 123 0.90 4.31 0.37
N MET A 124 1.33 3.05 0.27
CA MET A 124 2.43 2.63 -0.62
C MET A 124 1.96 2.30 -2.03
N GLU A 125 0.67 1.98 -2.21
CA GLU A 125 0.09 1.64 -3.50
C GLU A 125 -0.84 2.76 -3.96
N HIS A 126 -0.39 3.53 -4.95
CA HIS A 126 -1.21 4.55 -5.58
C HIS A 126 -1.25 4.23 -7.06
N GLY A 127 -2.32 3.58 -7.55
CA GLY A 127 -2.33 2.79 -8.80
C GLY A 127 -1.71 3.43 -10.07
N VAL A 128 -1.61 4.76 -10.17
CA VAL A 128 -1.04 5.47 -11.33
C VAL A 128 0.36 6.03 -11.07
N SER A 129 0.85 6.01 -9.82
CA SER A 129 2.10 6.67 -9.45
C SER A 129 3.00 5.76 -8.63
N ASP A 130 4.24 5.70 -9.08
CA ASP A 130 5.32 5.03 -8.37
C ASP A 130 5.67 5.81 -7.08
N VAL A 131 5.98 5.07 -6.02
CA VAL A 131 6.20 5.58 -4.65
C VAL A 131 7.53 5.01 -4.16
N ASP A 132 8.36 5.83 -3.49
CA ASP A 132 9.62 5.34 -2.93
C ASP A 132 9.43 4.41 -1.72
N ASP A 133 10.53 3.88 -1.20
CA ASP A 133 10.58 2.98 -0.03
C ASP A 133 10.06 3.62 1.27
N GLN A 134 9.87 4.94 1.28
CA GLN A 134 9.31 5.69 2.39
C GLN A 134 7.92 6.26 2.09
N GLY A 135 7.28 5.91 0.98
CA GLY A 135 5.95 6.40 0.66
C GLY A 135 5.91 7.79 0.00
N TRP A 136 7.05 8.35 -0.45
CA TRP A 136 7.06 9.63 -1.15
C TRP A 136 6.86 9.48 -2.65
N MET A 137 6.14 10.45 -3.18
CA MET A 137 5.98 10.69 -4.60
C MET A 137 6.60 12.03 -4.97
N TYR A 138 7.30 12.12 -6.08
CA TYR A 138 8.06 13.28 -6.52
C TYR A 138 7.49 13.91 -7.79
N SER A 139 7.65 15.22 -7.91
CA SER A 139 7.35 15.96 -9.14
C SER A 139 8.15 17.27 -9.23
N TRP A 140 8.06 17.97 -10.36
CA TRP A 140 8.66 19.29 -10.55
C TRP A 140 7.77 20.43 -10.03
N SER A 141 6.46 20.19 -9.86
CA SER A 141 5.49 21.16 -9.36
C SER A 141 4.31 20.47 -8.68
N PHE A 142 3.74 21.08 -7.64
CA PHE A 142 2.55 20.55 -6.95
C PHE A 142 1.31 20.48 -7.85
N LYS A 143 1.28 21.27 -8.94
CA LYS A 143 0.20 21.26 -9.94
C LYS A 143 0.34 20.14 -10.96
N SER A 144 1.43 19.36 -10.91
CA SER A 144 1.65 18.27 -11.85
C SER A 144 0.61 17.16 -11.66
N ARG A 145 0.11 16.66 -12.80
CA ARG A 145 -0.71 15.43 -12.84
C ARG A 145 0.14 14.17 -12.74
N GLN A 146 1.42 14.26 -13.09
CA GLN A 146 2.34 13.13 -13.11
C GLN A 146 3.29 13.22 -11.91
N TRP A 147 3.28 12.15 -11.13
CA TRP A 147 4.12 11.93 -9.96
C TRP A 147 4.89 10.62 -10.14
N LYS A 148 6.13 10.57 -9.66
CA LYS A 148 7.05 9.43 -9.85
C LYS A 148 7.67 9.03 -8.51
N GLY A 149 8.20 7.81 -8.40
CA GLY A 149 8.87 7.34 -7.18
C GLY A 149 10.26 7.94 -6.97
N ARG A 150 10.77 8.76 -7.91
CA ARG A 150 12.11 9.35 -7.83
C ARG A 150 12.21 10.67 -8.58
N TYR A 151 13.10 11.53 -8.08
CA TYR A 151 13.50 12.83 -8.64
C TYR A 151 12.39 13.89 -8.71
N GLY A 152 12.69 15.11 -8.24
CA GLY A 152 11.79 16.26 -8.32
C GLY A 152 12.23 17.41 -7.41
N PHE A 153 11.56 18.54 -7.53
CA PHE A 153 11.71 19.69 -6.61
C PHE A 153 10.62 19.73 -5.54
N VAL A 154 9.54 18.98 -5.74
CA VAL A 154 8.48 18.82 -4.75
C VAL A 154 8.22 17.34 -4.54
N ARG A 155 7.78 17.01 -3.34
CA ARG A 155 7.30 15.67 -3.01
C ARG A 155 6.04 15.72 -2.16
N LYS A 156 5.25 14.66 -2.24
CA LYS A 156 4.10 14.46 -1.36
C LYS A 156 4.03 13.03 -0.85
N ARG A 157 3.40 12.84 0.30
CA ARG A 157 3.13 11.53 0.91
C ARG A 157 1.68 11.49 1.35
N ILE A 158 1.02 10.35 1.13
CA ILE A 158 -0.38 10.16 1.50
C ILE A 158 -0.43 9.30 2.75
N TRP A 159 -1.01 9.87 3.80
CA TRP A 159 -1.32 9.21 5.05
C TRP A 159 -2.80 8.83 5.04
N ILE A 160 -3.12 7.62 5.48
CA ILE A 160 -4.48 7.14 5.61
C ILE A 160 -4.73 6.69 7.04
N ARG A 161 -5.94 6.97 7.53
CA ARG A 161 -6.42 6.41 8.79
C ARG A 161 -7.50 5.40 8.48
N LEU A 162 -7.30 4.17 8.96
CA LEU A 162 -8.34 3.16 8.89
C LEU A 162 -9.42 3.48 9.93
N PRO A 163 -10.71 3.29 9.61
CA PRO A 163 -11.76 3.45 10.61
C PRO A 163 -11.54 2.46 11.76
N SER A 164 -11.77 2.90 12.99
CA SER A 164 -11.45 2.11 14.18
C SER A 164 -12.30 0.84 14.35
N THR A 165 -13.33 0.58 13.55
CA THR A 165 -14.15 -0.64 13.72
C THR A 165 -15.00 -0.99 12.49
N THR A 166 -14.57 -1.99 11.74
CA THR A 166 -15.49 -3.03 11.24
C THR A 166 -14.89 -4.38 11.64
N PRO A 167 -15.57 -5.18 12.48
CA PRO A 167 -15.06 -6.47 12.97
C PRO A 167 -14.74 -7.49 11.86
N GLU A 168 -15.10 -7.19 10.61
CA GLU A 168 -14.82 -8.00 9.43
C GLU A 168 -13.34 -7.97 9.00
N LEU A 169 -12.62 -6.86 9.20
CA LEU A 169 -11.21 -6.74 8.77
C LEU A 169 -10.22 -7.40 9.73
N VAL A 170 -10.63 -7.66 10.98
CA VAL A 170 -9.79 -8.33 11.99
C VAL A 170 -9.52 -9.80 11.61
N GLN A 171 -10.38 -10.42 10.80
CA GLN A 171 -10.22 -11.82 10.40
C GLN A 171 -9.06 -12.08 9.43
N ILE A 172 -8.55 -11.06 8.72
CA ILE A 172 -7.47 -11.24 7.75
C ILE A 172 -6.11 -11.39 8.46
N HIS A 173 -5.96 -10.81 9.65
CA HIS A 173 -4.67 -10.81 10.34
C HIS A 173 -4.39 -12.11 11.12
N ASP A 174 -5.41 -12.93 11.38
CA ASP A 174 -5.29 -14.19 12.14
C ASP A 174 -5.18 -15.45 11.25
N LEU A 175 -5.49 -15.35 9.96
CA LEU A 175 -5.45 -16.50 9.02
C LEU A 175 -4.19 -16.52 8.13
N GLY A 176 -3.18 -15.71 8.45
CA GLY A 176 -2.11 -15.37 7.52
C GLY A 176 -0.69 -15.42 8.06
N SER A 177 -0.40 -16.15 9.14
CA SER A 177 0.98 -16.55 9.39
C SER A 177 1.41 -17.47 8.25
N ARG A 178 2.36 -17.00 7.45
CA ARG A 178 2.92 -17.53 6.19
C ARG A 178 3.41 -19.00 6.22
N ARG A 179 3.16 -19.73 7.31
CA ARG A 179 3.63 -21.07 7.60
C ARG A 179 2.61 -22.17 7.25
N GLU A 180 1.31 -21.91 7.32
CA GLU A 180 0.30 -22.96 7.06
C GLU A 180 -0.05 -23.17 5.57
N ARG A 181 0.22 -22.18 4.70
CA ARG A 181 -0.12 -22.29 3.27
C ARG A 181 0.73 -23.31 2.49
N MET A 182 1.82 -23.82 3.08
CA MET A 182 2.63 -24.89 2.47
C MET A 182 2.15 -26.30 2.86
N GLU A 183 1.40 -26.47 3.96
CA GLU A 183 0.96 -27.81 4.38
C GLU A 183 -0.39 -28.20 3.75
N SER A 184 -1.25 -27.24 3.39
CA SER A 184 -2.59 -27.54 2.87
C SER A 184 -2.64 -27.88 1.36
N GLN A 185 -1.54 -27.80 0.62
CA GLN A 185 -1.49 -28.20 -0.80
C GLN A 185 -0.97 -29.63 -1.01
N GLN A 186 -0.51 -30.31 0.05
CA GLN A 186 0.03 -31.67 -0.07
C GLN A 186 -1.02 -32.77 0.19
N SER A 187 -2.21 -32.42 0.67
CA SER A 187 -3.26 -33.40 1.04
C SER A 187 -4.48 -33.44 0.12
N HIS A 188 -4.51 -32.69 -1.00
CA HIS A 188 -5.70 -32.60 -1.87
C HIS A 188 -5.42 -32.95 -3.34
N VAL A 189 -4.42 -33.80 -3.62
CA VAL A 189 -4.09 -34.28 -4.98
C VAL A 189 -4.23 -35.80 -5.13
N GLU A 190 -4.56 -36.55 -4.08
CA GLU A 190 -4.65 -38.02 -4.16
C GLU A 190 -6.08 -38.59 -4.34
N GLU A 191 -7.13 -37.77 -4.50
CA GLU A 191 -8.52 -38.27 -4.43
C GLU A 191 -9.44 -38.00 -5.63
N GLU A 192 -8.90 -37.64 -6.80
CA GLU A 192 -9.71 -37.62 -8.05
C GLU A 192 -9.04 -38.43 -9.16
N MET A 193 -9.07 -39.76 -9.00
CA MET A 193 -8.80 -40.68 -10.10
C MET A 193 -9.75 -41.87 -10.03
N GLN A 194 -10.98 -41.69 -10.51
CA GLN A 194 -11.81 -42.74 -11.13
C GLN A 194 -13.18 -42.19 -11.60
N GLN A 195 -13.57 -42.64 -12.80
CA GLN A 195 -14.85 -42.41 -13.53
C GLN A 195 -14.84 -41.11 -14.34
N ASP A 196 -15.03 -41.11 -15.67
CA ASP A 196 -16.10 -41.79 -16.39
C ASP A 196 -15.72 -42.04 -17.87
N GLU A 197 -16.23 -43.15 -18.40
CA GLU A 197 -16.20 -43.54 -19.81
C GLU A 197 -17.36 -42.89 -20.57
N THR A 198 -17.17 -42.76 -21.89
CA THR A 198 -18.19 -42.53 -22.94
C THR A 198 -18.87 -41.16 -23.05
N GLN A 199 -18.48 -40.39 -24.07
CA GLN A 199 -19.41 -40.02 -25.15
C GLN A 199 -18.68 -39.50 -26.41
N ASP A 200 -18.90 -40.23 -27.50
CA ASP A 200 -18.60 -39.83 -28.88
C ASP A 200 -19.25 -38.49 -29.22
N THR A 201 -18.44 -37.50 -29.58
CA THR A 201 -18.88 -36.38 -30.44
C THR A 201 -17.82 -36.11 -31.50
N VAL A 202 -18.11 -36.58 -32.71
CA VAL A 202 -17.41 -36.25 -33.93
C VAL A 202 -17.67 -34.77 -34.23
N VAL A 203 -16.71 -33.90 -33.89
CA VAL A 203 -16.67 -32.52 -34.38
C VAL A 203 -15.42 -32.34 -35.22
N ASP A 204 -15.69 -32.26 -36.52
CA ASP A 204 -14.78 -31.96 -37.61
C ASP A 204 -14.08 -30.60 -37.36
N ARG A 205 -12.79 -30.63 -37.05
CA ARG A 205 -11.93 -29.43 -36.97
C ARG A 205 -10.56 -29.76 -37.52
N ASN A 206 -10.47 -29.80 -38.85
CA ASN A 206 -9.23 -29.53 -39.57
C ASN A 206 -8.78 -28.09 -39.28
N THR A 207 -8.14 -27.88 -38.13
CA THR A 207 -7.35 -26.68 -37.84
C THR A 207 -5.92 -27.16 -37.84
N ALA A 208 -5.18 -26.84 -38.90
CA ALA A 208 -3.76 -27.13 -38.99
C ALA A 208 -3.07 -26.64 -37.71
N LEU A 209 -2.30 -27.52 -37.07
CA LEU A 209 -1.48 -27.16 -35.91
C LEU A 209 -0.59 -25.98 -36.35
N PRO A 210 -0.68 -24.80 -35.72
CA PRO A 210 0.21 -23.70 -36.06
C PRO A 210 1.64 -24.14 -35.80
N GLU A 211 2.47 -24.01 -36.83
CA GLU A 211 3.90 -24.30 -36.77
C GLU A 211 4.52 -23.55 -35.57
N PRO A 212 5.47 -24.15 -34.83
CA PRO A 212 6.00 -23.61 -33.56
C PRO A 212 6.54 -22.18 -33.65
N ASN A 213 6.90 -21.71 -34.84
CA ASN A 213 7.36 -20.35 -35.07
C ASN A 213 6.23 -19.30 -35.00
N GLU A 214 4.99 -19.66 -35.29
CA GLU A 214 3.88 -18.68 -35.32
C GLU A 214 3.50 -18.23 -33.89
N LYS A 215 3.56 -19.16 -32.92
CA LYS A 215 3.26 -18.86 -31.51
C LYS A 215 4.30 -17.93 -30.88
N THR A 216 5.58 -18.14 -31.20
CA THR A 216 6.70 -17.33 -30.68
C THR A 216 6.70 -15.93 -31.28
N ASP A 217 6.40 -15.80 -32.58
CA ASP A 217 6.27 -14.51 -33.24
C ASP A 217 5.08 -13.69 -32.69
N ALA A 218 3.95 -14.35 -32.42
CA ALA A 218 2.79 -13.71 -31.77
C ALA A 218 3.15 -13.16 -30.39
N LEU A 219 3.85 -13.96 -29.57
CA LEU A 219 4.33 -13.54 -28.25
C LEU A 219 5.25 -12.32 -28.33
N ILE A 220 6.25 -12.33 -29.22
CA ILE A 220 7.19 -11.21 -29.38
C ILE A 220 6.45 -9.93 -29.78
N ASN A 221 5.47 -10.03 -30.67
CA ASN A 221 4.68 -8.87 -31.09
C ASN A 221 3.86 -8.31 -29.93
N GLU A 222 3.23 -9.16 -29.12
CA GLU A 222 2.46 -8.73 -27.96
C GLU A 222 3.35 -8.07 -26.89
N LEU A 223 4.54 -8.62 -26.63
CA LEU A 223 5.53 -8.02 -25.73
C LEU A 223 6.02 -6.64 -26.19
N LYS A 224 6.12 -6.42 -27.51
CA LYS A 224 6.46 -5.11 -28.09
C LYS A 224 5.35 -4.09 -27.92
N THR A 225 4.08 -4.51 -27.87
CA THR A 225 2.95 -3.60 -27.62
C THR A 225 2.85 -3.16 -26.16
N CYS A 226 3.36 -3.96 -25.23
CA CYS A 226 3.40 -3.59 -23.81
C CYS A 226 4.31 -2.38 -23.59
N THR A 227 3.88 -1.42 -22.76
CA THR A 227 4.67 -0.22 -22.43
C THR A 227 5.53 -0.38 -21.18
N LEU A 228 5.13 -1.26 -20.25
CA LEU A 228 5.77 -1.45 -18.95
C LEU A 228 6.24 -2.89 -18.78
N ASP A 229 7.43 -3.08 -18.20
CA ASP A 229 8.01 -4.40 -17.94
C ASP A 229 7.11 -5.28 -17.04
N ARG A 230 6.37 -4.69 -16.10
CA ARG A 230 5.40 -5.43 -15.26
C ARG A 230 4.33 -6.14 -16.10
N LYS A 231 3.77 -5.46 -17.11
CA LYS A 231 2.75 -6.05 -18.00
C LYS A 231 3.36 -7.17 -18.86
N ARG A 232 4.62 -7.01 -19.28
CA ARG A 232 5.35 -8.07 -20.00
C ARG A 232 5.50 -9.32 -19.14
N PHE A 233 5.81 -9.17 -17.85
CA PHE A 233 5.89 -10.30 -16.92
C PHE A 233 4.54 -10.95 -16.63
N GLU A 234 3.44 -10.19 -16.55
CA GLU A 234 2.10 -10.76 -16.40
C GLU A 234 1.77 -11.69 -17.58
N LEU A 235 2.01 -11.22 -18.81
CA LEU A 235 1.82 -11.99 -20.04
C LEU A 235 2.76 -13.20 -20.11
N LEU A 236 4.04 -13.03 -19.78
CA LEU A 236 5.01 -14.13 -19.78
C LEU A 236 4.66 -15.19 -18.73
N ASN A 237 4.16 -14.82 -17.56
CA ASN A 237 3.72 -15.79 -16.57
C ASN A 237 2.56 -16.64 -17.09
N GLU A 238 1.58 -16.05 -17.76
CA GLU A 238 0.48 -16.82 -18.39
C GLU A 238 1.00 -17.80 -19.45
N VAL A 239 1.98 -17.37 -20.24
CA VAL A 239 2.65 -18.21 -21.25
C VAL A 239 3.46 -19.34 -20.61
N LEU A 240 4.26 -19.04 -19.59
CA LEU A 240 5.10 -20.02 -18.90
C LEU A 240 4.29 -21.17 -18.28
N HIS A 241 3.06 -20.89 -17.83
CA HIS A 241 2.17 -21.93 -17.26
C HIS A 241 1.38 -22.70 -18.33
N SER A 242 1.16 -22.11 -19.50
CA SER A 242 0.35 -22.73 -20.57
C SER A 242 1.18 -23.49 -21.60
N TRP A 243 2.46 -23.17 -21.75
CA TRP A 243 3.32 -23.73 -22.78
C TRP A 243 4.01 -25.03 -22.34
N SER A 244 4.31 -25.89 -23.30
CA SER A 244 5.03 -27.14 -23.04
C SER A 244 6.51 -26.87 -22.78
N LYS A 245 7.19 -27.81 -22.11
CA LYS A 245 8.64 -27.74 -21.90
C LYS A 245 9.45 -27.61 -23.19
N TYR A 246 8.96 -28.18 -24.29
CA TYR A 246 9.59 -28.05 -25.60
C TYR A 246 9.52 -26.61 -26.12
N ASP A 247 8.35 -25.98 -26.01
CA ASP A 247 8.15 -24.59 -26.45
C ASP A 247 8.99 -23.62 -25.60
N LEU A 248 9.09 -23.88 -24.29
CA LEU A 248 9.98 -23.13 -23.40
C LEU A 248 11.45 -23.27 -23.78
N MET A 249 11.88 -24.45 -24.22
CA MET A 249 13.24 -24.67 -24.70
C MET A 249 13.49 -23.92 -26.01
N GLU A 250 12.48 -23.78 -26.87
CA GLU A 250 12.55 -22.95 -28.07
C GLU A 250 12.79 -21.47 -27.72
N LEU A 251 12.14 -20.95 -26.66
CA LEU A 251 12.35 -19.58 -26.19
C LEU A 251 13.79 -19.30 -25.75
N THR A 252 14.52 -20.32 -25.29
CA THR A 252 15.95 -20.16 -24.91
C THR A 252 16.91 -20.13 -26.09
N LYS A 253 16.46 -20.49 -27.29
CA LYS A 253 17.32 -20.50 -28.48
C LYS A 253 17.51 -19.08 -29.00
N GLU A 254 18.71 -18.81 -29.49
CA GLU A 254 18.95 -17.62 -30.32
C GLU A 254 18.35 -17.85 -31.72
N PRO A 255 17.71 -16.84 -32.35
CA PRO A 255 17.68 -15.41 -31.99
C PRO A 255 16.45 -14.96 -31.15
N ILE A 256 15.60 -15.90 -30.74
CA ILE A 256 14.33 -15.63 -30.06
C ILE A 256 14.60 -15.00 -28.68
N LEU A 257 15.52 -15.58 -27.92
CA LEU A 257 15.91 -15.08 -26.60
C LEU A 257 16.36 -13.62 -26.65
N SER A 258 17.27 -13.27 -27.56
CA SER A 258 17.72 -11.89 -27.76
C SER A 258 16.57 -10.94 -28.12
N SER A 259 15.63 -11.40 -28.94
CA SER A 259 14.47 -10.60 -29.35
C SER A 259 13.54 -10.28 -28.17
N ILE A 260 13.29 -11.27 -27.30
CA ILE A 260 12.47 -11.07 -26.09
C ILE A 260 13.20 -10.17 -25.08
N LEU A 261 14.49 -10.41 -24.82
CA LEU A 261 15.30 -9.58 -23.93
C LEU A 261 15.39 -8.11 -24.40
N GLY A 262 15.38 -7.90 -25.71
CA GLY A 262 15.34 -6.58 -26.33
C GLY A 262 14.04 -5.80 -26.07
N THR A 263 12.95 -6.47 -25.66
CA THR A 263 11.69 -5.79 -25.31
C THR A 263 11.71 -5.17 -23.91
N PHE A 264 12.59 -5.62 -23.01
CA PHE A 264 12.68 -5.11 -21.65
C PHE A 264 13.47 -3.81 -21.57
N GLN A 265 12.96 -2.86 -20.78
CA GLN A 265 13.59 -1.56 -20.59
C GLN A 265 14.73 -1.61 -19.56
N PHE A 266 14.61 -2.46 -18.54
CA PHE A 266 15.57 -2.51 -17.43
C PHE A 266 16.38 -3.81 -17.43
N GLU A 267 17.67 -3.71 -17.08
CA GLU A 267 18.57 -4.87 -17.00
C GLU A 267 18.13 -5.87 -15.91
N THR A 268 17.62 -5.37 -14.79
CA THR A 268 17.06 -6.19 -13.71
C THR A 268 15.89 -7.05 -14.19
N SER A 269 15.09 -6.54 -15.13
CA SER A 269 13.99 -7.30 -15.74
C SER A 269 14.52 -8.40 -16.66
N ARG A 270 15.56 -8.11 -17.44
CA ARG A 270 16.21 -9.11 -18.31
C ARG A 270 16.79 -10.28 -17.51
N GLU A 271 17.47 -9.97 -16.42
CA GLU A 271 18.04 -10.97 -15.52
C GLU A 271 16.96 -11.82 -14.86
N ARG A 272 15.89 -11.18 -14.37
CA ARG A 272 14.74 -11.87 -13.79
C ARG A 272 14.10 -12.85 -14.78
N PHE A 273 13.86 -12.42 -16.02
CA PHE A 273 13.28 -13.27 -17.05
C PHE A 273 14.15 -14.50 -17.36
N ARG A 274 15.48 -14.33 -17.43
CA ARG A 274 16.40 -15.46 -17.61
C ARG A 274 16.25 -16.48 -16.48
N ASN A 275 16.20 -16.02 -15.24
CA ASN A 275 16.05 -16.91 -14.09
C ASN A 275 14.71 -17.64 -14.11
N GLU A 276 13.60 -16.95 -14.38
CA GLU A 276 12.27 -17.55 -14.44
C GLU A 276 12.13 -18.61 -15.56
N ILE A 277 12.74 -18.38 -16.74
CA ILE A 277 12.76 -19.40 -17.80
C ILE A 277 13.59 -20.62 -17.40
N LEU A 278 14.76 -20.42 -16.80
CA LEU A 278 15.61 -21.53 -16.37
C LEU A 278 14.92 -22.35 -15.27
N ASP A 279 14.25 -21.69 -14.34
CA ASP A 279 13.43 -22.34 -13.31
C ASP A 279 12.25 -23.11 -13.91
N GLY A 280 11.62 -22.55 -14.95
CA GLY A 280 10.54 -23.21 -15.69
C GLY A 280 11.00 -24.48 -16.43
N LEU A 281 12.22 -24.50 -16.97
CA LEU A 281 12.81 -25.67 -17.61
C LEU A 281 13.27 -26.75 -16.63
N ALA A 282 13.55 -26.37 -15.37
CA ALA A 282 13.97 -27.31 -14.34
C ALA A 282 12.79 -28.13 -13.75
N LYS A 283 11.57 -27.61 -13.86
CA LYS A 283 10.33 -28.33 -13.52
C LYS A 283 9.96 -29.35 -14.59
#